data_AF-A0A7H8JSH6-F1
#
_entry.id   AF-A0A7H8JSH6-F1
#
_cell.length_a   1.000
_cell.length_b   1.000
_cell.length_c   1.000
_cell.angle_alpha   90.00
_cell.angle_beta   90.00
_cell.angle_gamma   90.00
#
_symmetry.space_group_name_H-M   'P 1'
#
loop_
_entity.id
_entity.type
_entity.pdbx_description
1 polymer ?
#
loop_
_entity_poly.entity_id
_entity_poly.type
_entity_poly.pdbx_seq_one_letter_code
_entity_poly.pdbx_strand_id
1 'polypeptide(L)'
;MTDDSSKRRDPVDAAVDTIPGFRAVEAADAKLQQRIKQLRNPAALPQPDFVAEALTALDADEPLPADLGRRAWEAQQAAKFYEAELQVLLGVENRLKQKREMAFNAGADGALPMLRAALDELLAEARPAAESLRGVHDAQSAIDRGPEAIAAWQGFDAYVTRYKRIRDGQYALTLGAAGGREIHVRGRDVSFSAVFGLWSEVANVTEVWPEWVPGGEGIRPPWPVPNPNRPFDVRHDREWLLWVLRTPGVELWLPQLDELRKAWETQQSDAIERGGKAVEKTGQKLKRPVRVRAGDGSEWNEYREISA
;
A
#
# COMPACT_ATOMS: atom_id res chain seq x y z
N MET A 1 -5.53 30.91 -20.60
CA MET A 1 -5.26 29.51 -20.25
C MET A 1 -5.82 29.30 -18.85
N THR A 2 -7.03 28.76 -18.77
CA THR A 2 -7.67 28.39 -17.52
C THR A 2 -6.98 27.15 -16.98
N ASP A 3 -6.46 27.27 -15.77
CA ASP A 3 -5.82 26.22 -14.98
C ASP A 3 -6.87 25.18 -14.57
N ASP A 4 -7.15 24.23 -15.47
CA ASP A 4 -8.05 23.09 -15.26
C ASP A 4 -7.33 21.92 -14.55
N SER A 5 -6.13 22.17 -13.98
CA SER A 5 -5.42 21.20 -13.16
C SER A 5 -6.08 20.99 -11.79
N SER A 6 -6.98 21.90 -11.40
CA SER A 6 -7.75 21.77 -10.16
C SER A 6 -8.86 20.72 -10.34
N LYS A 7 -8.61 19.55 -9.74
CA LYS A 7 -9.52 18.40 -9.57
C LYS A 7 -9.46 17.30 -10.64
N ARG A 8 -8.27 16.95 -11.14
CA ARG A 8 -8.10 15.53 -11.53
C ARG A 8 -8.41 14.68 -10.30
N ARG A 9 -9.47 13.87 -10.42
CA ARG A 9 -9.93 12.98 -9.35
C ARG A 9 -8.79 12.03 -8.98
N ASP A 10 -8.64 11.72 -7.70
CA ASP A 10 -7.64 10.76 -7.25
C ASP A 10 -7.86 9.42 -8.00
N PRO A 11 -6.81 8.84 -8.61
CA PRO A 11 -6.96 7.65 -9.44
C PRO A 11 -7.42 6.43 -8.65
N VAL A 12 -7.09 6.37 -7.35
CA VAL A 12 -7.59 5.31 -6.47
C VAL A 12 -9.09 5.48 -6.26
N ASP A 13 -9.56 6.71 -6.03
CA ASP A 13 -11.00 6.98 -5.93
C ASP A 13 -11.76 6.64 -7.21
N ALA A 14 -11.17 6.92 -8.37
CA ALA A 14 -11.77 6.58 -9.66
C ALA A 14 -11.84 5.07 -9.89
N ALA A 15 -10.79 4.32 -9.52
CA ALA A 15 -10.77 2.87 -9.61
C ALA A 15 -11.78 2.23 -8.64
N VAL A 16 -11.81 2.69 -7.40
CA VAL A 16 -12.75 2.23 -6.37
C VAL A 16 -14.21 2.49 -6.75
N ASP A 17 -14.49 3.59 -7.46
CA ASP A 17 -15.82 3.92 -7.94
C ASP A 17 -16.40 2.90 -8.92
N THR A 18 -15.56 2.13 -9.61
CA THR A 18 -16.03 1.05 -10.49
C THR A 18 -16.45 -0.21 -9.74
N ILE A 19 -16.14 -0.31 -8.45
CA ILE A 19 -16.48 -1.48 -7.64
C ILE A 19 -17.96 -1.40 -7.24
N PRO A 20 -18.83 -2.30 -7.74
CA PRO A 20 -20.27 -2.21 -7.48
C PRO A 20 -20.58 -2.29 -5.98
N GLY A 21 -21.35 -1.31 -5.49
CA GLY A 21 -21.81 -1.27 -4.10
C GLY A 21 -20.74 -0.83 -3.08
N PHE A 22 -19.48 -0.64 -3.47
CA PHE A 22 -18.41 -0.30 -2.54
C PHE A 22 -18.66 1.01 -1.79
N ARG A 23 -18.97 2.08 -2.52
CA ARG A 23 -19.28 3.40 -1.92
C ARG A 23 -20.48 3.37 -0.97
N ALA A 24 -21.47 2.54 -1.28
CA ALA A 24 -22.61 2.35 -0.39
C ALA A 24 -22.20 1.66 0.92
N VAL A 25 -21.29 0.68 0.87
CA VAL A 25 -20.72 0.02 2.05
C VAL A 25 -19.86 0.99 2.87
N GLU A 26 -19.01 1.80 2.22
CA GLU A 26 -18.21 2.83 2.93
C GLU A 26 -19.10 3.87 3.63
N ALA A 27 -20.13 4.36 2.94
CA ALA A 27 -21.06 5.32 3.52
C ALA A 27 -21.84 4.73 4.70
N ALA A 28 -22.20 3.44 4.62
CA ALA A 28 -22.85 2.72 5.72
C ALA A 28 -21.90 2.54 6.92
N ASP A 29 -20.64 2.17 6.67
CA ASP A 29 -19.62 2.02 7.70
C ASP A 29 -19.33 3.36 8.39
N ALA A 30 -19.18 4.46 7.64
CA ALA A 30 -18.97 5.79 8.20
C ALA A 30 -20.10 6.19 9.18
N LYS A 31 -21.36 5.95 8.80
CA LYS A 31 -22.53 6.19 9.67
C LYS A 31 -22.52 5.29 10.91
N LEU A 32 -22.17 4.02 10.74
CA LEU A 32 -22.06 3.05 11.84
C LEU A 32 -20.97 3.46 12.84
N GLN A 33 -19.77 3.78 12.35
CA GLN A 33 -18.65 4.22 13.18
C GLN A 33 -18.97 5.51 13.95
N GLN A 34 -19.68 6.45 13.32
CA GLN A 34 -20.17 7.64 14.00
C GLN A 34 -21.10 7.28 15.17
N ARG A 35 -22.04 6.35 14.97
CA ARG A 35 -22.95 5.91 16.04
C ARG A 35 -22.21 5.14 17.13
N ILE A 36 -21.30 4.23 16.79
CA ILE A 36 -20.45 3.52 17.75
C ILE A 36 -19.61 4.51 18.58
N LYS A 37 -19.05 5.55 17.94
CA LYS A 37 -18.29 6.60 18.63
C LYS A 37 -19.17 7.37 19.61
N GLN A 38 -20.41 7.71 19.23
CA GLN A 38 -21.38 8.32 20.13
C GLN A 38 -21.69 7.39 21.31
N LEU A 39 -21.91 6.10 21.04
CA LEU A 39 -22.19 5.11 22.08
C LEU A 39 -20.98 4.82 22.99
N ARG A 40 -19.75 5.02 22.53
CA ARG A 40 -18.56 4.86 23.39
C ARG A 40 -18.26 6.09 24.23
N ASN A 41 -18.92 7.22 23.97
CA ASN A 41 -18.70 8.43 24.75
C ASN A 41 -19.25 8.23 26.18
N PRO A 42 -18.44 8.29 27.24
CA PRO A 42 -18.92 8.15 28.62
C PRO A 42 -19.97 9.19 29.00
N ALA A 43 -19.95 10.35 28.34
CA ALA A 43 -20.92 11.43 28.57
C ALA A 43 -22.28 11.18 27.88
N ALA A 44 -22.42 10.17 27.03
CA ALA A 44 -23.66 9.89 26.30
C ALA A 44 -24.73 9.20 27.15
N LEU A 45 -24.37 8.66 28.32
CA LEU A 45 -25.29 8.21 29.35
C LEU A 45 -24.84 8.74 30.70
N PRO A 46 -25.44 9.83 31.20
CA PRO A 46 -25.25 10.26 32.58
C PRO A 46 -25.64 9.10 33.51
N GLN A 47 -24.69 8.61 34.29
CA GLN A 47 -24.94 7.66 35.38
C GLN A 47 -25.19 8.48 36.64
N PRO A 48 -26.44 8.61 37.11
CA PRO A 48 -26.71 9.36 38.33
C PRO A 48 -26.01 8.67 39.50
N ASP A 49 -25.34 9.45 40.35
CA ASP A 49 -24.71 8.92 41.56
C ASP A 49 -25.75 8.80 42.69
N PHE A 50 -26.58 7.77 42.59
CA PHE A 50 -27.62 7.49 43.57
C PHE A 50 -27.05 7.18 44.97
N VAL A 51 -25.77 6.77 45.06
CA VAL A 51 -25.09 6.54 46.33
C VAL A 51 -24.77 7.88 46.99
N ALA A 52 -24.16 8.82 46.26
CA ALA A 52 -23.93 10.17 46.76
C ALA A 52 -25.25 10.88 47.11
N GLU A 53 -26.30 10.70 46.31
CA GLU A 53 -27.64 11.25 46.60
C GLU A 53 -28.20 10.69 47.92
N ALA A 54 -28.14 9.37 48.13
CA ALA A 54 -28.61 8.74 49.36
C ALA A 54 -27.76 9.17 50.57
N LEU A 55 -26.43 9.23 50.43
CA LEU A 55 -25.54 9.70 51.49
C LEU A 55 -25.82 11.15 51.87
N THR A 56 -26.05 12.02 50.89
CA THR A 56 -26.38 13.44 51.12
C THR A 56 -27.68 13.59 51.92
N ALA A 57 -28.73 12.83 51.59
CA ALA A 57 -29.99 12.85 52.34
C ALA A 57 -29.79 12.35 53.78
N LEU A 58 -29.00 11.29 53.97
CA LEU A 58 -28.69 10.75 55.30
C LEU A 58 -27.86 11.72 56.15
N ASP A 59 -26.86 12.39 55.56
CA ASP A 59 -26.02 13.39 56.24
C ASP A 59 -26.83 14.63 56.67
N ALA A 60 -27.94 14.91 55.98
CA ALA A 60 -28.85 16.01 56.27
C ALA A 60 -30.00 15.65 57.23
N ASP A 61 -30.08 14.40 57.71
CA ASP A 61 -31.23 13.85 58.47
C ASP A 61 -32.57 13.98 57.72
N GLU A 62 -32.52 13.93 56.38
CA GLU A 62 -33.69 13.98 55.50
C GLU A 62 -34.17 12.55 55.12
N PRO A 63 -35.47 12.35 54.87
CA PRO A 63 -35.95 11.06 54.37
C PRO A 63 -35.39 10.77 52.97
N LEU A 64 -35.00 9.51 52.73
CA LEU A 64 -34.58 9.08 51.39
C LEU A 64 -35.68 9.35 50.35
N PRO A 65 -35.32 9.74 49.11
CA PRO A 65 -36.30 9.93 48.04
C PRO A 65 -37.12 8.66 47.82
N ALA A 66 -38.45 8.77 47.91
CA ALA A 66 -39.36 7.63 47.82
C ALA A 66 -39.29 6.87 46.48
N ASP A 67 -38.74 7.51 45.44
CA ASP A 67 -38.60 6.94 44.11
C ASP A 67 -37.17 6.54 43.74
N LEU A 68 -36.22 6.58 44.69
CA LEU A 68 -34.81 6.25 44.47
C LEU A 68 -34.63 4.90 43.79
N GLY A 69 -35.33 3.86 44.26
CA GLY A 69 -35.28 2.52 43.67
C GLY A 69 -35.81 2.45 42.23
N ARG A 70 -36.86 3.23 41.91
CA ARG A 70 -37.39 3.33 40.54
C ARG A 70 -36.38 3.99 39.62
N ARG A 71 -35.82 5.14 40.01
CA ARG A 71 -34.81 5.87 39.21
C ARG A 71 -33.54 5.04 39.01
N ALA A 72 -33.08 4.33 40.03
CA ALA A 72 -31.94 3.41 39.94
C ALA A 72 -32.21 2.26 38.96
N TRP A 73 -33.39 1.66 39.01
CA TRP A 73 -33.79 0.62 38.05
C TRP A 73 -33.87 1.17 36.62
N GLU A 74 -34.49 2.33 36.40
CA GLU A 74 -34.59 2.97 35.08
C GLU A 74 -33.20 3.27 34.49
N ALA A 75 -32.29 3.83 35.28
CA ALA A 75 -30.91 4.08 34.86
C ALA A 75 -30.17 2.77 34.50
N GLN A 76 -30.36 1.72 35.30
CA GLN A 76 -29.78 0.40 35.01
C GLN A 76 -30.35 -0.19 33.71
N GLN A 77 -31.66 -0.09 33.46
CA GLN A 77 -32.26 -0.58 32.22
C GLN A 77 -31.77 0.22 31.01
N ALA A 78 -31.69 1.55 31.12
CA ALA A 78 -31.15 2.41 30.07
C ALA A 78 -29.70 2.01 29.70
N ALA A 79 -28.86 1.73 30.71
CA ALA A 79 -27.51 1.22 30.50
C ALA A 79 -27.49 -0.13 29.75
N LYS A 80 -28.36 -1.08 30.13
CA LYS A 80 -28.49 -2.38 29.46
C LYS A 80 -28.93 -2.25 28.00
N PHE A 81 -29.90 -1.39 27.71
CA PHE A 81 -30.35 -1.15 26.32
C PHE A 81 -29.23 -0.58 25.46
N TYR A 82 -28.44 0.33 26.03
CA TYR A 82 -27.34 0.96 25.33
C TYR A 82 -26.17 0.01 25.07
N GLU A 83 -25.84 -0.83 26.05
CA GLU A 83 -24.85 -1.90 25.85
C GLU A 83 -25.34 -2.89 24.78
N ALA A 84 -26.61 -3.29 24.82
CA ALA A 84 -27.20 -4.15 23.79
C ALA A 84 -27.17 -3.51 22.40
N GLU A 85 -27.47 -2.21 22.28
CA GLU A 85 -27.35 -1.46 21.02
C GLU A 85 -25.91 -1.51 20.51
N LEU A 86 -24.93 -1.19 21.37
CA LEU A 86 -23.52 -1.22 21.00
C LEU A 86 -23.09 -2.62 20.51
N GLN A 87 -23.49 -3.69 21.21
CA GLN A 87 -23.18 -5.06 20.80
C GLN A 87 -23.77 -5.41 19.42
N VAL A 88 -25.01 -4.99 19.15
CA VAL A 88 -25.62 -5.17 17.82
C VAL A 88 -24.84 -4.39 16.76
N LEU A 89 -24.47 -3.14 17.03
CA LEU A 89 -23.72 -2.33 16.06
C LEU A 89 -22.32 -2.88 15.79
N LEU A 90 -21.63 -3.44 16.79
CA LEU A 90 -20.36 -4.16 16.59
C LEU A 90 -20.56 -5.43 15.72
N GLY A 91 -21.69 -6.12 15.88
CA GLY A 91 -22.07 -7.22 14.98
C GLY A 91 -22.31 -6.76 13.53
N VAL A 92 -22.96 -5.60 13.34
CA VAL A 92 -23.16 -4.98 12.02
C VAL A 92 -21.83 -4.54 11.41
N GLU A 93 -20.89 -4.04 12.22
CA GLU A 93 -19.55 -3.64 11.79
C GLU A 93 -18.81 -4.80 11.12
N ASN A 94 -18.83 -5.98 11.76
CA ASN A 94 -18.22 -7.19 11.19
C ASN A 94 -18.86 -7.59 9.85
N ARG A 95 -20.19 -7.48 9.74
CA ARG A 95 -20.89 -7.76 8.48
C ARG A 95 -20.57 -6.73 7.38
N LEU A 96 -20.40 -5.45 7.73
CA LEU A 96 -19.99 -4.43 6.76
C LEU A 96 -18.55 -4.64 6.31
N LYS A 97 -17.63 -5.02 7.21
CA LYS A 97 -16.26 -5.41 6.87
C LYS A 97 -16.24 -6.56 5.85
N GLN A 98 -17.01 -7.62 6.11
CA GLN A 98 -17.16 -8.74 5.17
C GLN A 98 -17.75 -8.32 3.83
N LYS A 99 -18.81 -7.49 3.82
CA LYS A 99 -19.38 -6.97 2.57
C LYS A 99 -18.39 -6.11 1.79
N ARG A 100 -17.58 -5.32 2.48
CA ARG A 100 -16.54 -4.49 1.87
C ARG A 100 -15.47 -5.35 1.22
N GLU A 101 -15.01 -6.40 1.91
CA GLU A 101 -14.06 -7.38 1.39
C GLU A 101 -14.65 -8.10 0.16
N MET A 102 -15.89 -8.61 0.24
CA MET A 102 -16.56 -9.24 -0.91
C MET A 102 -16.69 -8.29 -2.11
N ALA A 103 -17.05 -7.03 -1.89
CA ALA A 103 -17.13 -6.03 -2.95
C ALA A 103 -15.76 -5.78 -3.59
N PHE A 104 -14.71 -5.61 -2.78
CA PHE A 104 -13.34 -5.49 -3.27
C PHE A 104 -12.92 -6.68 -4.13
N ASN A 105 -13.18 -7.90 -3.65
CA ASN A 105 -12.80 -9.12 -4.34
C ASN A 105 -13.52 -9.25 -5.69
N ALA A 106 -14.80 -8.90 -5.74
CA ALA A 106 -15.60 -8.99 -6.96
C ALA A 106 -15.29 -7.86 -7.97
N GLY A 107 -14.82 -6.70 -7.51
CA GLY A 107 -14.55 -5.54 -8.36
C GLY A 107 -13.08 -5.27 -8.68
N ALA A 108 -12.14 -6.01 -8.08
CA ALA A 108 -10.71 -5.79 -8.28
C ALA A 108 -10.29 -5.85 -9.76
N ASP A 109 -10.85 -6.79 -10.52
CA ASP A 109 -10.52 -6.97 -11.94
C ASP A 109 -10.95 -5.78 -12.80
N GLY A 110 -11.99 -5.05 -12.41
CA GLY A 110 -12.42 -3.81 -13.06
C GLY A 110 -11.65 -2.57 -12.60
N ALA A 111 -11.25 -2.54 -11.33
CA ALA A 111 -10.54 -1.41 -10.74
C ALA A 111 -9.04 -1.36 -11.13
N LEU A 112 -8.36 -2.50 -11.21
CA LEU A 112 -6.93 -2.58 -11.54
C LEU A 112 -6.57 -1.99 -12.92
N PRO A 113 -7.35 -2.22 -14.00
CA PRO A 113 -7.13 -1.56 -15.29
C PRO A 113 -7.16 -0.03 -15.23
N MET A 114 -8.00 0.55 -14.36
CA MET A 114 -8.03 2.01 -14.18
C MET A 114 -6.77 2.53 -13.49
N LEU A 115 -6.29 1.82 -12.47
CA LEU A 115 -5.01 2.13 -11.85
C LEU A 115 -3.86 1.99 -12.85
N ARG A 116 -3.92 1.00 -13.74
CA ARG A 116 -2.92 0.82 -14.80
C ARG A 116 -2.86 2.02 -15.72
N ALA A 117 -4.00 2.49 -16.23
CA ALA A 117 -4.05 3.70 -17.05
C ALA A 117 -3.50 4.93 -16.32
N ALA A 118 -3.82 5.08 -15.03
CA ALA A 118 -3.30 6.17 -14.21
C ALA A 118 -1.79 6.08 -13.96
N LEU A 119 -1.24 4.86 -13.84
CA LEU A 119 0.20 4.65 -13.75
C LEU A 119 0.88 5.03 -15.06
N ASP A 120 0.36 4.57 -16.20
CA ASP A 120 0.94 4.86 -17.52
C ASP A 120 1.00 6.38 -17.76
N GLU A 121 -0.07 7.09 -17.42
CA GLU A 121 -0.12 8.56 -17.48
C GLU A 121 0.90 9.21 -16.53
N LEU A 122 0.98 8.75 -15.27
CA LEU A 122 1.95 9.26 -14.31
C LEU A 122 3.39 9.07 -14.79
N LEU A 123 3.71 7.90 -15.34
CA LEU A 123 5.06 7.59 -15.83
C LEU A 123 5.42 8.43 -17.06
N ALA A 124 4.45 8.69 -17.95
CA ALA A 124 4.63 9.60 -19.07
C ALA A 124 4.89 11.04 -18.61
N GLU A 125 4.13 11.52 -17.61
CA GLU A 125 4.29 12.85 -17.02
C GLU A 125 5.62 13.01 -16.25
N ALA A 126 6.06 11.98 -15.53
CA ALA A 126 7.25 12.03 -14.67
C ALA A 126 8.56 11.88 -15.47
N ARG A 127 8.53 11.27 -16.65
CA ARG A 127 9.73 10.94 -17.44
C ARG A 127 10.59 12.15 -17.80
N PRO A 128 10.04 13.29 -18.29
CA PRO A 128 10.86 14.48 -18.57
C PRO A 128 11.60 14.99 -17.32
N ALA A 129 10.92 15.06 -16.17
CA ALA A 129 11.53 15.47 -14.91
C ALA A 129 12.62 14.49 -14.45
N ALA A 130 12.40 13.18 -14.62
CA ALA A 130 13.39 12.16 -14.30
C ALA A 130 14.66 12.29 -15.16
N GLU A 131 14.51 12.70 -16.42
CA GLU A 131 15.61 12.97 -17.36
C GLU A 131 16.40 14.23 -17.00
N SER A 132 15.74 15.34 -16.66
CA SER A 132 16.42 16.56 -16.19
C SER A 132 17.24 16.30 -14.91
N LEU A 133 16.82 15.31 -14.11
CA LEU A 133 17.50 14.88 -12.90
C LEU A 133 18.59 13.81 -13.15
N ARG A 134 18.89 13.38 -14.39
CA ARG A 134 19.82 12.27 -14.66
C ARG A 134 21.22 12.52 -14.08
N GLY A 135 21.65 11.76 -13.07
CA GLY A 135 22.93 11.99 -12.37
C GLY A 135 22.86 13.04 -11.26
N VAL A 136 21.66 13.53 -10.94
CA VAL A 136 21.34 14.27 -9.72
C VAL A 136 20.89 13.26 -8.68
N HIS A 137 21.54 13.30 -7.52
CA HIS A 137 21.33 12.34 -6.43
C HIS A 137 20.88 13.03 -5.13
N ASP A 138 21.06 14.34 -5.04
CA ASP A 138 20.71 15.15 -3.87
C ASP A 138 20.37 16.59 -4.29
N ALA A 139 19.97 17.41 -3.32
CA ALA A 139 19.61 18.80 -3.57
C ALA A 139 20.81 19.64 -4.05
N GLN A 140 22.03 19.32 -3.62
CA GLN A 140 23.22 20.09 -3.99
C GLN A 140 23.59 19.85 -5.46
N SER A 141 23.62 18.59 -5.90
CA SER A 141 23.82 18.22 -7.30
C SER A 141 22.72 18.76 -8.22
N ALA A 142 21.50 18.97 -7.71
CA ALA A 142 20.45 19.68 -8.43
C ALA A 142 20.78 21.17 -8.62
N ILE A 143 21.25 21.82 -7.55
CA ILE A 143 21.68 23.23 -7.58
C ILE A 143 22.84 23.43 -8.55
N ASP A 144 23.86 22.57 -8.49
CA ASP A 144 25.06 22.65 -9.32
C ASP A 144 24.73 22.48 -10.82
N ARG A 145 23.65 21.75 -11.12
CA ARG A 145 23.19 21.48 -12.49
C ARG A 145 22.27 22.56 -13.06
N GLY A 146 21.79 23.47 -12.21
CA GLY A 146 21.09 24.69 -12.62
C GLY A 146 19.56 24.64 -12.50
N PRO A 147 18.88 25.71 -12.95
CA PRO A 147 17.47 25.98 -12.60
C PRO A 147 16.48 24.88 -13.00
N GLU A 148 16.70 24.21 -14.13
CA GLU A 148 15.83 23.13 -14.60
C GLU A 148 15.88 21.91 -13.67
N ALA A 149 17.07 21.50 -13.24
CA ALA A 149 17.25 20.39 -12.31
C ALA A 149 16.68 20.73 -10.92
N ILE A 150 16.83 21.97 -10.46
CA ILE A 150 16.20 22.45 -9.21
C ILE A 150 14.67 22.33 -9.30
N ALA A 151 14.06 22.84 -10.37
CA ALA A 151 12.62 22.80 -10.56
C ALA A 151 12.10 21.36 -10.64
N ALA A 152 12.80 20.50 -11.40
CA ALA A 152 12.46 19.08 -11.49
C ALA A 152 12.57 18.40 -10.12
N TRP A 153 13.63 18.67 -9.34
CA TRP A 153 13.84 18.07 -8.01
C TRP A 153 12.71 18.43 -7.03
N GLN A 154 12.32 19.71 -7.02
CA GLN A 154 11.23 20.22 -6.17
C GLN A 154 9.87 19.64 -6.59
N GLY A 155 9.61 19.52 -7.90
CA GLY A 155 8.36 18.98 -8.42
C GLY A 155 8.23 17.46 -8.29
N PHE A 156 9.34 16.73 -8.22
CA PHE A 156 9.33 15.27 -8.32
C PHE A 156 8.58 14.56 -7.18
N ASP A 157 8.52 15.17 -5.98
CA ASP A 157 7.83 14.58 -4.82
C ASP A 157 6.31 14.44 -5.03
N ALA A 158 5.72 15.28 -5.89
CA ALA A 158 4.33 15.13 -6.29
C ALA A 158 4.12 13.83 -7.10
N TYR A 159 5.05 13.49 -8.00
CA TYR A 159 5.01 12.24 -8.74
C TYR A 159 5.22 11.03 -7.82
N VAL A 160 6.16 11.12 -6.88
CA VAL A 160 6.39 10.06 -5.88
C VAL A 160 5.13 9.81 -5.04
N THR A 161 4.48 10.87 -4.58
CA THR A 161 3.24 10.78 -3.80
C THR A 161 2.13 10.10 -4.60
N ARG A 162 1.95 10.48 -5.88
CA ARG A 162 0.96 9.86 -6.77
C ARG A 162 1.30 8.39 -7.08
N TYR A 163 2.57 8.09 -7.34
CA TYR A 163 3.05 6.72 -7.58
C TYR A 163 2.73 5.83 -6.39
N LYS A 164 3.10 6.28 -5.19
CA LYS A 164 2.84 5.55 -3.94
C LYS A 164 1.35 5.29 -3.74
N ARG A 165 0.49 6.29 -3.96
CA ARG A 165 -0.97 6.09 -3.86
C ARG A 165 -1.50 5.03 -4.83
N ILE A 166 -1.03 5.04 -6.07
CA ILE A 166 -1.41 4.02 -7.06
C ILE A 166 -0.97 2.63 -6.59
N ARG A 167 0.26 2.48 -6.07
CA ARG A 167 0.78 1.22 -5.54
C ARG A 167 0.06 0.75 -4.27
N ASP A 168 -0.29 1.67 -3.37
CA ASP A 168 -1.10 1.38 -2.19
C ASP A 168 -2.51 0.90 -2.61
N GLY A 169 -3.11 1.54 -3.63
CA GLY A 169 -4.38 1.12 -4.22
C GLY A 169 -4.30 -0.28 -4.85
N GLN A 170 -3.24 -0.55 -5.64
CA GLN A 170 -2.95 -1.87 -6.18
C GLN A 170 -2.85 -2.92 -5.07
N TYR A 171 -2.04 -2.66 -4.04
CA TYR A 171 -1.86 -3.57 -2.92
C TYR A 171 -3.21 -3.91 -2.26
N ALA A 172 -4.03 -2.91 -1.97
CA ALA A 172 -5.34 -3.12 -1.35
C ALA A 172 -6.27 -3.96 -2.24
N LEU A 173 -6.35 -3.67 -3.54
CA LEU A 173 -7.18 -4.40 -4.50
C LEU A 173 -6.72 -5.85 -4.67
N THR A 174 -5.42 -6.07 -4.87
CA THR A 174 -4.86 -7.41 -5.08
C THR A 174 -4.91 -8.24 -3.81
N LEU A 175 -4.69 -7.65 -2.63
CA LEU A 175 -4.83 -8.34 -1.33
C LEU A 175 -6.28 -8.76 -1.09
N GLY A 176 -7.25 -7.90 -1.42
CA GLY A 176 -8.67 -8.25 -1.42
C GLY A 176 -8.91 -9.45 -2.32
N ALA A 177 -8.60 -9.34 -3.61
CA ALA A 177 -8.79 -10.41 -4.59
C ALA A 177 -8.14 -11.74 -4.18
N ALA A 178 -6.99 -11.71 -3.49
CA ALA A 178 -6.32 -12.90 -2.97
C ALA A 178 -7.09 -13.63 -1.86
N GLY A 179 -8.05 -12.96 -1.21
CA GLY A 179 -8.86 -13.52 -0.12
C GLY A 179 -8.10 -13.66 1.20
N GLY A 180 -6.89 -13.09 1.31
CA GLY A 180 -6.06 -13.20 2.50
C GLY A 180 -4.58 -12.97 2.25
N ARG A 181 -3.77 -13.38 3.24
CA ARG A 181 -2.30 -13.21 3.23
C ARG A 181 -1.55 -14.36 2.57
N GLU A 182 -2.27 -15.32 2.00
CA GLU A 182 -1.72 -16.48 1.31
C GLU A 182 -2.32 -16.54 -0.10
N ILE A 183 -1.50 -16.95 -1.06
CA ILE A 183 -1.90 -17.16 -2.44
C ILE A 183 -1.58 -18.61 -2.78
N HIS A 184 -2.55 -19.32 -3.34
CA HIS A 184 -2.34 -20.67 -3.82
C HIS A 184 -1.65 -20.66 -5.17
N VAL A 185 -0.45 -21.23 -5.25
CA VAL A 185 0.38 -21.31 -6.46
C VAL A 185 0.90 -22.73 -6.60
N ARG A 186 0.54 -23.41 -7.70
CA ARG A 186 0.94 -24.81 -8.02
C ARG A 186 0.79 -25.81 -6.86
N GLY A 187 -0.34 -25.81 -6.15
CA GLY A 187 -0.57 -26.77 -5.07
C GLY A 187 0.10 -26.40 -3.74
N ARG A 188 0.66 -25.20 -3.62
CA ARG A 188 1.31 -24.70 -2.39
C ARG A 188 0.76 -23.33 -2.03
N ASP A 189 0.63 -23.09 -0.73
CA ASP A 189 0.30 -21.77 -0.21
C ASP A 189 1.59 -20.98 -0.01
N VAL A 190 1.68 -19.84 -0.69
CA VAL A 190 2.80 -18.91 -0.58
C VAL A 190 2.31 -17.60 0.03
N SER A 191 3.16 -16.96 0.83
CA SER A 191 2.81 -15.68 1.42
C SER A 191 2.55 -14.63 0.34
N PHE A 192 1.43 -13.91 0.46
CA PHE A 192 1.06 -12.81 -0.43
C PHE A 192 2.21 -11.81 -0.58
N SER A 193 2.90 -11.44 0.51
CA SER A 193 4.01 -10.50 0.44
C SER A 193 5.22 -11.02 -0.35
N ALA A 194 5.42 -12.34 -0.41
CA ALA A 194 6.49 -12.94 -1.20
C ALA A 194 6.21 -12.87 -2.71
N VAL A 195 4.94 -12.95 -3.09
CA VAL A 195 4.49 -12.86 -4.48
C VAL A 195 4.27 -11.42 -4.90
N PHE A 196 3.65 -10.60 -4.04
CA PHE A 196 3.26 -9.25 -4.41
C PHE A 196 4.47 -8.34 -4.60
N GLY A 197 5.38 -8.24 -3.62
CA GLY A 197 6.46 -7.23 -3.55
C GLY A 197 6.94 -6.63 -4.88
N LEU A 198 8.11 -7.06 -5.35
CA LEU A 198 8.66 -6.53 -6.61
C LEU A 198 7.91 -7.02 -7.86
N TRP A 199 7.39 -8.25 -7.84
CA TRP A 199 6.77 -8.88 -9.00
C TRP A 199 5.49 -8.18 -9.45
N SER A 200 4.80 -7.50 -8.53
CA SER A 200 3.65 -6.66 -8.84
C SER A 200 4.02 -5.30 -9.45
N GLU A 201 5.31 -4.93 -9.42
CA GLU A 201 5.79 -3.66 -9.92
C GLU A 201 6.55 -3.78 -11.24
N VAL A 202 7.43 -4.77 -11.35
CA VAL A 202 8.31 -4.99 -12.51
C VAL A 202 7.94 -6.32 -13.18
N ALA A 203 7.53 -6.26 -14.44
CA ALA A 203 7.09 -7.42 -15.21
C ALA A 203 8.24 -8.37 -15.56
N ASN A 204 9.46 -7.83 -15.68
CA ASN A 204 10.64 -8.54 -16.15
C ASN A 204 11.81 -8.50 -15.15
N VAL A 205 11.53 -8.76 -13.85
CA VAL A 205 12.52 -8.78 -12.76
C VAL A 205 13.74 -9.62 -13.14
N THR A 206 13.52 -10.78 -13.74
CA THR A 206 14.60 -11.70 -14.12
C THR A 206 15.51 -11.15 -15.22
N GLU A 207 15.00 -10.30 -16.10
CA GLU A 207 15.80 -9.65 -17.14
C GLU A 207 16.62 -8.48 -16.57
N VAL A 208 16.02 -7.71 -15.67
CA VAL A 208 16.69 -6.56 -15.03
C VAL A 208 17.63 -6.98 -13.91
N TRP A 209 17.42 -8.16 -13.32
CA TRP A 209 18.24 -8.77 -12.28
C TRP A 209 18.57 -10.24 -12.61
N PRO A 210 19.44 -10.47 -13.62
CA PRO A 210 19.72 -11.82 -14.12
C PRO A 210 20.47 -12.72 -13.13
N GLU A 211 21.17 -12.13 -12.16
CA GLU A 211 21.88 -12.84 -11.10
C GLU A 211 20.93 -13.40 -10.04
N TRP A 212 19.68 -12.93 -9.99
CA TRP A 212 18.73 -13.40 -9.00
C TRP A 212 18.44 -14.88 -9.16
N VAL A 213 18.61 -15.62 -8.07
CA VAL A 213 18.18 -17.02 -7.94
C VAL A 213 17.44 -17.19 -6.61
N PRO A 214 16.34 -17.98 -6.57
CA PRO A 214 15.65 -18.28 -5.31
C PRO A 214 16.59 -18.91 -4.29
N GLY A 215 16.69 -18.33 -3.09
CA GLY A 215 17.56 -18.82 -2.02
C GLY A 215 19.05 -18.47 -2.18
N GLY A 216 19.43 -17.68 -3.19
CA GLY A 216 20.79 -17.19 -3.34
C GLY A 216 21.15 -16.18 -2.25
N GLU A 217 22.14 -16.50 -1.42
CA GLU A 217 22.68 -15.55 -0.43
C GLU A 217 23.65 -14.56 -1.07
N GLY A 218 23.69 -13.33 -0.54
CA GLY A 218 24.69 -12.32 -0.93
C GLY A 218 24.44 -11.59 -2.26
N ILE A 219 23.41 -11.95 -3.01
CA ILE A 219 23.06 -11.30 -4.28
C ILE A 219 22.35 -9.98 -3.96
N ARG A 220 22.92 -8.86 -4.43
CA ARG A 220 22.36 -7.53 -4.20
C ARG A 220 21.43 -7.13 -5.35
N PRO A 221 20.27 -6.51 -5.04
CA PRO A 221 19.40 -6.00 -6.09
C PRO A 221 20.04 -4.80 -6.79
N PRO A 222 19.73 -4.56 -8.08
CA PRO A 222 20.22 -3.42 -8.83
C PRO A 222 19.49 -2.11 -8.51
N TRP A 223 18.43 -2.15 -7.69
CA TRP A 223 17.63 -0.99 -7.26
C TRP A 223 17.97 -0.55 -5.83
N PRO A 224 17.61 0.69 -5.44
CA PRO A 224 17.72 1.13 -4.05
C PRO A 224 16.85 0.26 -3.14
N VAL A 225 17.47 -0.31 -2.11
CA VAL A 225 16.77 -1.02 -1.03
C VAL A 225 17.25 -0.51 0.33
N PRO A 226 16.35 -0.36 1.30
CA PRO A 226 16.73 0.01 2.66
C PRO A 226 17.51 -1.08 3.39
N ASN A 227 17.30 -2.35 3.02
CA ASN A 227 18.03 -3.48 3.56
C ASN A 227 18.49 -4.40 2.42
N PRO A 228 19.81 -4.52 2.16
CA PRO A 228 20.35 -5.40 1.12
C PRO A 228 19.93 -6.87 1.24
N ASN A 229 19.62 -7.33 2.47
CA ASN A 229 19.17 -8.70 2.74
C ASN A 229 17.67 -8.89 2.48
N ARG A 230 16.95 -7.84 2.09
CA ARG A 230 15.53 -7.85 1.73
C ARG A 230 15.34 -7.20 0.36
N PRO A 231 15.81 -7.85 -0.72
CA PRO A 231 15.82 -7.26 -2.06
C PRO A 231 14.41 -6.90 -2.58
N PHE A 232 13.37 -7.50 -2.01
CA PHE A 232 11.98 -7.26 -2.38
C PHE A 232 11.26 -6.22 -1.52
N ASP A 233 11.95 -5.63 -0.52
CA ASP A 233 11.43 -4.55 0.32
C ASP A 233 11.63 -3.21 -0.40
N VAL A 234 10.79 -2.96 -1.40
CA VAL A 234 10.81 -1.75 -2.22
C VAL A 234 10.19 -0.59 -1.44
N ARG A 235 10.91 0.52 -1.34
CA ARG A 235 10.36 1.79 -0.86
C ARG A 235 9.90 2.62 -2.04
N HIS A 236 8.62 2.99 -2.08
CA HIS A 236 8.08 3.90 -3.10
C HIS A 236 8.48 5.36 -2.85
N ASP A 237 9.78 5.63 -2.84
CA ASP A 237 10.36 6.95 -2.66
C ASP A 237 10.91 7.53 -3.98
N ARG A 238 11.56 8.69 -3.90
CA ARG A 238 12.18 9.37 -5.04
C ARG A 238 13.24 8.51 -5.72
N GLU A 239 14.09 7.84 -4.94
CA GLU A 239 15.18 7.03 -5.50
C GLU A 239 14.64 5.86 -6.30
N TRP A 240 13.62 5.18 -5.78
CA TRP A 240 12.94 4.11 -6.50
C TRP A 240 12.33 4.58 -7.82
N LEU A 241 11.49 5.62 -7.79
CA LEU A 241 10.82 6.09 -9.00
C LEU A 241 11.83 6.60 -10.04
N LEU A 242 12.91 7.27 -9.61
CA LEU A 242 14.00 7.65 -10.50
C LEU A 242 14.74 6.44 -11.06
N TRP A 243 15.03 5.42 -10.25
CA TRP A 243 15.66 4.19 -10.72
C TRP A 243 14.82 3.55 -11.81
N VAL A 244 13.52 3.37 -11.58
CA VAL A 244 12.64 2.75 -12.56
C VAL A 244 12.55 3.55 -13.86
N LEU A 245 12.36 4.87 -13.78
CA LEU A 245 12.21 5.71 -14.97
C LEU A 245 13.49 5.80 -15.82
N ARG A 246 14.66 5.60 -15.20
CA ARG A 246 15.97 5.75 -15.87
C ARG A 246 16.58 4.44 -16.32
N THR A 247 16.20 3.32 -15.70
CA THR A 247 16.82 2.02 -15.97
C THR A 247 16.26 1.48 -17.28
N PRO A 248 17.08 1.37 -18.35
CA PRO A 248 16.60 0.88 -19.62
C PRO A 248 16.11 -0.56 -19.50
N GLY A 249 14.97 -0.85 -20.12
CA GLY A 249 14.39 -2.18 -20.13
C GLY A 249 13.60 -2.56 -18.88
N VAL A 250 13.48 -1.70 -17.85
CA VAL A 250 12.51 -1.95 -16.77
C VAL A 250 11.09 -1.82 -17.31
N GLU A 251 10.32 -2.90 -17.24
CA GLU A 251 8.92 -2.92 -17.63
C GLU A 251 8.04 -2.78 -16.38
N LEU A 252 7.59 -1.55 -16.11
CA LEU A 252 6.58 -1.35 -15.07
C LEU A 252 5.23 -1.88 -15.52
N TRP A 253 4.52 -2.48 -14.57
CA TRP A 253 3.17 -2.96 -14.80
C TRP A 253 2.31 -2.95 -13.53
N LEU A 254 1.03 -3.28 -13.73
CA LEU A 254 -0.03 -3.34 -12.73
C LEU A 254 -0.86 -4.61 -12.99
N PRO A 255 -0.37 -5.79 -12.59
CA PRO A 255 -1.01 -7.05 -12.92
C PRO A 255 -2.31 -7.25 -12.13
N GLN A 256 -3.27 -7.93 -12.78
CA GLN A 256 -4.33 -8.65 -12.10
C GLN A 256 -3.75 -9.81 -11.27
N LEU A 257 -4.52 -10.34 -10.32
CA LEU A 257 -4.04 -11.41 -9.43
C LEU A 257 -3.56 -12.64 -10.21
N ASP A 258 -4.27 -13.04 -11.26
CA ASP A 258 -3.90 -14.19 -12.09
C ASP A 258 -2.65 -13.91 -12.94
N GLU A 259 -2.48 -12.68 -13.42
CA GLU A 259 -1.26 -12.26 -14.14
C GLU A 259 -0.06 -12.26 -13.18
N LEU A 260 -0.25 -11.77 -11.96
CA LEU A 260 0.78 -11.75 -10.92
C LEU A 260 1.23 -13.17 -10.55
N ARG A 261 0.28 -14.11 -10.37
CA ARG A 261 0.59 -15.53 -10.12
C ARG A 261 1.42 -16.12 -11.25
N LYS A 262 1.00 -15.92 -12.49
CA LYS A 262 1.71 -16.42 -13.68
C LYS A 262 3.12 -15.82 -13.80
N ALA A 263 3.25 -14.52 -13.61
CA ALA A 263 4.55 -13.86 -13.69
C ALA A 263 5.51 -14.32 -12.61
N TRP A 264 5.04 -14.48 -11.37
CA TRP A 264 5.86 -15.03 -10.29
C TRP A 264 6.33 -16.44 -10.62
N GLU A 265 5.44 -17.30 -11.12
CA GLU A 265 5.78 -18.66 -11.53
C GLU A 265 6.82 -18.70 -12.65
N THR A 266 6.56 -17.97 -13.74
CA THR A 266 7.46 -17.92 -14.91
C THR A 266 8.83 -17.43 -14.51
N GLN A 267 8.89 -16.30 -13.81
CA GLN A 267 10.18 -15.70 -13.46
C GLN A 267 10.94 -16.50 -12.41
N GLN A 268 10.25 -17.16 -11.47
CA GLN A 268 10.90 -18.10 -10.57
C GLN A 268 11.48 -19.30 -11.33
N SER A 269 10.73 -19.87 -12.29
CA SER A 269 11.22 -20.96 -13.15
C SER A 269 12.42 -20.53 -14.00
N ASP A 270 12.39 -19.34 -14.62
CA ASP A 270 13.49 -18.80 -15.43
C ASP A 270 14.75 -18.58 -14.58
N ALA A 271 14.59 -18.09 -13.36
CA ALA A 271 15.70 -17.90 -12.43
C ALA A 271 16.33 -19.23 -12.00
N ILE A 272 15.52 -20.26 -11.74
CA ILE A 272 16.01 -21.61 -11.41
C ILE A 272 16.72 -22.22 -12.62
N GLU A 273 16.16 -22.11 -13.82
CA GLU A 273 16.78 -22.64 -15.04
C GLU A 273 18.14 -21.97 -15.29
N ARG A 274 18.22 -20.64 -15.12
CA ARG A 274 19.49 -19.90 -15.23
C ARG A 274 20.46 -20.23 -14.11
N GLY A 275 20.00 -20.36 -12.87
CA GLY A 275 20.84 -20.78 -11.74
C GLY A 275 21.39 -22.20 -11.89
N GLY A 276 20.59 -23.11 -12.46
CA GLY A 276 21.00 -24.46 -12.82
C GLY A 276 21.99 -24.48 -14.00
N LYS A 277 21.82 -23.59 -14.98
CA LYS A 277 22.72 -23.42 -16.14
C LYS A 277 23.96 -22.55 -15.86
N ALA A 278 23.97 -21.72 -14.82
CA ALA A 278 25.17 -20.99 -14.40
C ALA A 278 26.25 -21.93 -13.86
N VAL A 279 25.87 -23.16 -13.48
CA VAL A 279 26.79 -24.27 -13.17
C VAL A 279 27.23 -25.01 -14.44
N GLU A 280 26.50 -24.89 -15.56
CA GLU A 280 26.81 -25.56 -16.83
C GLU A 280 26.52 -24.68 -18.07
N LYS A 281 27.58 -24.06 -18.59
CA LYS A 281 27.71 -23.55 -19.99
C LYS A 281 26.71 -22.47 -20.43
N THR A 282 27.17 -21.21 -20.48
CA THR A 282 26.79 -20.31 -21.59
C THR A 282 27.92 -19.34 -21.90
N GLY A 283 28.57 -19.51 -23.04
CA GLY A 283 29.60 -18.57 -23.56
C GLY A 283 29.04 -17.22 -24.04
N GLN A 284 27.92 -16.74 -23.47
CA GLN A 284 27.39 -15.39 -23.71
C GLN A 284 27.84 -14.47 -22.58
N LYS A 285 28.44 -13.33 -22.94
CA LYS A 285 28.86 -12.30 -21.99
C LYS A 285 27.61 -11.60 -21.42
N LEU A 286 27.27 -11.93 -20.19
CA LEU A 286 26.23 -11.22 -19.43
C LEU A 286 26.70 -9.78 -19.16
N LYS A 287 25.80 -8.80 -19.17
CA LYS A 287 26.07 -7.44 -18.68
C LYS A 287 25.51 -7.30 -17.27
N ARG A 288 26.33 -6.92 -16.30
CA ARG A 288 25.94 -6.65 -14.91
C ARG A 288 25.83 -5.15 -14.65
N PRO A 289 24.82 -4.68 -13.91
CA PRO A 289 24.91 -3.38 -13.26
C PRO A 289 25.94 -3.47 -12.12
N VAL A 290 27.07 -2.78 -12.27
CA VAL A 290 28.08 -2.63 -11.24
C VAL A 290 27.86 -1.30 -10.55
N ARG A 291 27.75 -1.34 -9.22
CA ARG A 291 27.78 -0.13 -8.41
C ARG A 291 29.21 0.41 -8.42
N VAL A 292 29.42 1.51 -9.13
CA VAL A 292 30.70 2.21 -9.21
C VAL A 292 30.68 3.33 -8.20
N ARG A 293 31.74 3.42 -7.39
CA ARG A 293 31.95 4.51 -6.45
C ARG A 293 33.04 5.41 -7.00
N ALA A 294 32.75 6.69 -7.23
CA ALA A 294 33.78 7.67 -7.57
C ALA A 294 34.64 8.02 -6.36
N GLY A 295 35.79 8.63 -6.62
CA GLY A 295 36.68 9.17 -5.60
C GLY A 295 36.07 10.29 -4.76
N ASP A 296 34.98 10.91 -5.21
CA ASP A 296 34.21 11.92 -4.46
C ASP A 296 33.16 11.30 -3.52
N GLY A 297 33.04 9.96 -3.51
CA GLY A 297 32.07 9.24 -2.68
C GLY A 297 30.70 9.05 -3.32
N SER A 298 30.44 9.61 -4.51
CA SER A 298 29.21 9.35 -5.26
C SER A 298 29.17 7.89 -5.74
N GLU A 299 27.96 7.31 -5.78
CA GLU A 299 27.73 5.95 -6.25
C GLU A 299 26.68 5.95 -7.36
N TRP A 300 26.98 5.27 -8.48
CA TRP A 300 26.03 5.06 -9.56
C TRP A 300 26.11 3.61 -10.08
N ASN A 301 25.09 3.19 -10.83
CA ASN A 301 25.10 1.89 -11.50
C ASN A 301 25.60 2.06 -12.93
N GLU A 302 26.61 1.27 -13.32
CA GLU A 302 27.12 1.18 -14.70
C GLU A 302 26.94 -0.25 -15.22
N TYR A 303 26.40 -0.43 -16.42
CA TYR A 303 26.29 -1.76 -17.03
C TYR A 303 27.63 -2.18 -17.64
N ARG A 304 28.33 -3.13 -17.01
CA ARG A 304 29.60 -3.69 -17.49
C ARG A 304 29.43 -5.11 -17.98
N GLU A 305 30.14 -5.48 -19.03
CA GLU A 305 30.26 -6.89 -19.44
C GLU A 305 30.95 -7.69 -18.32
N ILE A 306 30.36 -8.83 -17.95
CA ILE A 306 30.97 -9.83 -17.09
C ILE A 306 31.87 -10.69 -17.99
N SER A 307 33.18 -10.55 -17.83
CA SER A 307 34.10 -11.56 -18.35
C SER A 307 33.94 -12.83 -17.52
N ALA A 308 33.69 -13.96 -18.18
CA ALA A 308 33.71 -15.28 -17.55
C ALA A 308 35.09 -15.59 -16.95
#